data_AF-A0AAD8WA46-F1
#
_entry.id   AF-A0AAD8WA46-F1
#
_cell.length_a   1.000
_cell.length_b   1.000
_cell.length_c   1.000
_cell.angle_alpha   90.00
_cell.angle_beta   90.00
_cell.angle_gamma   90.00
#
_symmetry.space_group_name_H-M   'P 1'
#
loop_
_entity.id
_entity.type
_entity.pdbx_description
1 polymer ?
#
loop_
_entity_poly.entity_id
_entity_poly.type
_entity_poly.pdbx_seq_one_letter_code
_entity_poly.pdbx_strand_id
1 'polypeptide(L)'
;MRRHRLLLPLLVLAVASAASSVAARAPFACAPGGPATSLPFCRQSLPLRSRARDLVARLTRAEKVRLLVNNAAGVPRLGVAGYEWWSEALHGVSDTGPGVRFGGAFPGATAFPQVIGTAASFNASLWELIGRVRGKLPVTWYPQDYLQKAPMTNMAMRANPAKGYPGRTYRFYTGPTIHPFGHGLSYTKFTHTLAHAPAQLSVRLSGHHATTASSLNASTHLGRVAADVRVSHARCEGLSILVHVDVKNVGDRDGAHTVLVYASPPAAAVAAHSAPARQLVAFEKVHVTAGGVARVKMGLDVCHGLSVADRDGVRRIPVGEHSLTIGELTHSVTLGVEQLGV
;
A
#
# COMPACT_ATOMS: atom_id res chain seq x y z
N MET A 1 71.19 49.74 49.86
CA MET A 1 69.88 49.84 50.54
C MET A 1 69.05 50.93 49.88
N ARG A 2 67.93 50.59 49.22
CA ARG A 2 66.68 51.38 49.21
C ARG A 2 65.68 50.71 48.26
N ARG A 3 64.52 50.37 48.81
CA ARG A 3 63.33 49.90 48.12
C ARG A 3 62.73 51.08 47.36
N HIS A 4 62.38 50.89 46.09
CA HIS A 4 61.39 51.72 45.41
C HIS A 4 60.23 50.84 44.95
N ARG A 5 59.08 51.04 45.59
CA ARG A 5 57.76 50.67 45.07
C ARG A 5 57.46 51.58 43.87
N LEU A 6 56.71 51.13 42.87
CA LEU A 6 55.47 51.79 42.41
C LEU A 6 54.78 51.01 41.27
N LEU A 7 53.50 50.72 41.52
CA LEU A 7 52.35 50.70 40.60
C LEU A 7 52.26 49.64 39.48
N LEU A 8 51.42 48.64 39.74
CA LEU A 8 50.73 47.80 38.77
C LEU A 8 49.63 48.63 38.05
N PRO A 9 49.55 48.68 36.71
CA PRO A 9 48.32 49.09 36.04
C PRO A 9 47.43 47.85 35.82
N LEU A 10 46.17 47.95 36.25
CA LEU A 10 45.09 47.01 35.90
C LEU A 10 44.89 47.01 34.37
N LEU A 11 45.10 45.86 33.73
CA LEU A 11 44.68 45.64 32.35
C LEU A 11 43.19 45.23 32.38
N VAL A 12 42.29 46.18 32.08
CA VAL A 12 40.87 45.89 31.87
C VAL A 12 40.71 45.24 30.50
N LEU A 13 40.45 43.94 30.46
CA LEU A 13 40.14 43.21 29.22
C LEU A 13 38.70 43.58 28.79
N ALA A 14 38.57 44.44 27.79
CA ALA A 14 37.29 44.71 27.16
C ALA A 14 36.85 43.46 26.37
N VAL A 15 35.88 42.72 26.90
CA VAL A 15 35.20 41.65 26.16
C VAL A 15 34.30 42.30 25.12
N ALA A 16 34.78 42.38 23.88
CA ALA A 16 33.93 42.71 22.75
C ALA A 16 32.96 41.54 22.52
N SER A 17 31.70 41.73 22.91
CA SER A 17 30.61 40.84 22.56
C SER A 17 30.38 40.91 21.04
N ALA A 18 30.96 39.95 20.31
CA ALA A 18 30.60 39.71 18.93
C ALA A 18 29.15 39.19 18.89
N ALA A 19 28.19 40.08 18.70
CA ALA A 19 26.84 39.69 18.32
C ALA A 19 26.92 39.05 16.94
N SER A 20 26.81 37.71 16.89
CA SER A 20 26.65 36.97 15.64
C SER A 20 25.38 37.45 14.95
N SER A 21 25.52 38.28 13.92
CA SER A 21 24.43 38.59 13.00
C SER A 21 24.10 37.33 12.21
N VAL A 22 23.11 36.57 12.67
CA VAL A 22 22.49 35.54 11.84
C VAL A 22 21.85 36.26 10.66
N ALA A 23 22.48 36.19 9.49
CA ALA A 23 21.91 36.73 8.27
C ALA A 23 20.51 36.12 8.08
N ALA A 24 19.48 36.96 8.12
CA ALA A 24 18.11 36.53 7.89
C ALA A 24 18.01 35.85 6.51
N ARG A 25 17.43 34.65 6.45
CA ARG A 25 17.16 33.97 5.19
C ARG A 25 16.36 34.91 4.27
N ALA A 26 16.80 35.04 3.02
CA ALA A 26 16.07 35.80 2.04
C ALA A 26 14.61 35.31 1.96
N PRO A 27 13.62 36.22 1.88
CA PRO A 27 12.22 35.84 1.82
C PRO A 27 11.94 34.99 0.58
N PHE A 28 11.17 33.92 0.75
CA PHE A 28 10.73 33.08 -0.37
C PHE A 28 9.97 33.90 -1.42
N ALA A 29 9.95 33.45 -2.68
CA ALA A 29 9.25 34.09 -3.81
C ALA A 29 7.91 34.72 -3.44
N CYS A 30 7.06 33.98 -2.72
CA CYS A 30 5.71 34.36 -2.35
C CYS A 30 5.55 34.81 -0.89
N ALA A 31 6.62 34.88 -0.11
CA ALA A 31 6.55 35.38 1.26
C ALA A 31 6.26 36.90 1.25
N PRO A 32 5.72 37.46 2.34
CA PRO A 32 5.63 38.91 2.50
C PRO A 32 7.00 39.57 2.32
N GLY A 33 7.10 40.55 1.43
CA GLY A 33 8.39 41.19 1.06
C GLY A 33 9.24 40.40 0.06
N GLY A 34 8.74 39.30 -0.49
CA GLY A 34 9.40 38.52 -1.54
C GLY A 34 9.37 39.21 -2.91
N PRO A 35 10.29 38.86 -3.83
CA PRO A 35 10.42 39.51 -5.14
C PRO A 35 9.26 39.17 -6.11
N ALA A 36 8.42 38.18 -5.77
CA ALA A 36 7.34 37.70 -6.62
C ALA A 36 5.96 37.73 -5.94
N THR A 37 5.82 38.34 -4.76
CA THR A 37 4.59 38.32 -3.96
C THR A 37 3.35 38.83 -4.71
N SER A 38 3.53 39.76 -5.66
CA SER A 38 2.45 40.32 -6.48
C SER A 38 2.08 39.47 -7.72
N LEU A 39 2.89 38.47 -8.06
CA LEU A 39 2.73 37.67 -9.28
C LEU A 39 1.60 36.63 -9.14
N PRO A 40 0.91 36.28 -10.24
CA PRO A 40 -0.23 35.36 -10.20
C PRO A 40 0.12 33.99 -9.60
N PHE A 41 1.31 33.45 -9.82
CA PHE A 41 1.71 32.18 -9.19
C PHE A 41 1.76 32.22 -7.65
N CYS A 42 1.88 33.40 -7.04
CA CYS A 42 1.83 33.60 -5.60
C CYS A 42 0.40 33.83 -5.05
N ARG A 43 -0.61 34.02 -5.90
CA ARG A 43 -2.01 34.20 -5.48
C ARG A 43 -2.67 32.86 -5.17
N GLN A 44 -2.83 32.56 -3.88
CA GLN A 44 -3.43 31.30 -3.43
C GLN A 44 -4.91 31.13 -3.82
N SER A 45 -5.61 32.21 -4.15
CA SER A 45 -6.99 32.18 -4.65
C SER A 45 -7.13 31.62 -6.07
N LEU A 46 -6.03 31.46 -6.82
CA LEU A 46 -6.04 30.88 -8.15
C LEU A 46 -5.81 29.35 -8.11
N PRO A 47 -6.38 28.57 -9.05
CA PRO A 47 -6.12 27.14 -9.14
C PRO A 47 -4.63 26.81 -9.29
N LEU A 48 -4.18 25.71 -8.66
CA LEU A 48 -2.77 25.29 -8.67
C LEU A 48 -2.20 25.19 -10.09
N ARG A 49 -2.95 24.60 -11.04
CA ARG A 49 -2.51 24.48 -12.44
C ARG A 49 -2.29 25.85 -13.09
N SER A 50 -3.14 26.84 -12.81
CA SER A 50 -2.99 28.19 -13.35
C SER A 50 -1.77 28.88 -12.78
N ARG A 51 -1.50 28.71 -11.48
CA ARG A 51 -0.32 29.24 -10.80
C ARG A 51 0.98 28.61 -11.34
N ALA A 52 0.99 27.29 -11.50
CA ALA A 52 2.14 26.57 -12.07
C ALA A 52 2.41 27.00 -13.53
N ARG A 53 1.36 27.14 -14.34
CA ARG A 53 1.48 27.62 -15.72
C ARG A 53 2.04 29.04 -15.79
N ASP A 54 1.55 29.94 -14.94
CA ASP A 54 2.06 31.33 -14.87
C ASP A 54 3.55 31.36 -14.49
N LEU A 55 3.98 30.56 -13.50
CA LEU A 55 5.40 30.44 -13.14
C LEU A 55 6.24 29.96 -14.33
N VAL A 56 5.84 28.86 -14.98
CA VAL A 56 6.58 28.27 -16.12
C VAL A 56 6.59 29.20 -17.34
N ALA A 57 5.51 29.96 -17.57
CA ALA A 57 5.43 30.94 -18.65
C ALA A 57 6.41 32.10 -18.45
N ARG A 58 6.74 32.45 -17.21
CA ARG A 58 7.67 33.53 -16.86
C ARG A 58 9.15 33.14 -16.97
N LEU A 59 9.44 31.85 -17.04
CA LEU A 59 10.79 31.34 -17.21
C LEU A 59 11.25 31.53 -18.65
N THR A 60 12.44 32.08 -18.81
CA THR A 60 13.17 32.10 -20.09
C THR A 60 13.55 30.67 -20.50
N ARG A 61 13.86 30.47 -21.78
CA ARG A 61 14.33 29.17 -22.28
C ARG A 61 15.60 28.72 -21.53
N ALA A 62 16.52 29.64 -21.24
CA ALA A 62 17.75 29.33 -20.50
C ALA A 62 17.47 28.91 -19.05
N GLU A 63 16.57 29.61 -18.34
CA GLU A 63 16.16 29.23 -16.98
C GLU A 63 15.47 27.86 -16.97
N LYS A 64 14.61 27.58 -17.96
CA LYS A 64 13.98 26.26 -18.12
C LYS A 64 15.02 25.16 -18.23
N VAL A 65 16.01 25.31 -19.11
CA VAL A 65 17.08 24.32 -19.30
C VAL A 65 17.84 24.06 -17.99
N ARG A 66 18.14 25.10 -17.22
CA ARG A 66 18.85 24.98 -15.92
C ARG A 66 18.02 24.36 -14.80
N LEU A 67 16.70 24.24 -14.98
CA LEU A 67 15.79 23.59 -14.06
C LEU A 67 15.47 22.14 -14.45
N LEU A 68 16.04 21.60 -15.54
CA LEU A 68 15.82 20.21 -16.00
C LEU A 68 16.74 19.18 -15.33
N VAL A 69 17.72 19.62 -14.54
CA VAL A 69 18.67 18.75 -13.85
C VAL A 69 18.43 18.77 -12.34
N ASN A 70 19.02 17.81 -11.65
CA ASN A 70 18.86 17.61 -10.21
C ASN A 70 19.35 18.80 -9.39
N ASN A 71 20.49 19.37 -9.76
CA ASN A 71 21.00 20.62 -9.21
C ASN A 71 20.32 21.81 -9.90
N ALA A 72 19.02 21.97 -9.63
CA ALA A 72 18.20 22.99 -10.27
C ALA A 72 18.68 24.39 -9.82
N ALA A 73 19.14 25.17 -10.80
CA ALA A 73 19.61 26.52 -10.53
C ALA A 73 18.44 27.39 -10.04
N GLY A 74 18.74 28.33 -9.14
CA GLY A 74 17.76 29.33 -8.72
C GLY A 74 17.38 30.25 -9.87
N VAL A 75 16.20 30.87 -9.74
CA VAL A 75 15.73 31.97 -10.59
C VAL A 75 15.54 33.21 -9.70
N PRO A 76 16.63 33.96 -9.41
CA PRO A 76 16.61 35.06 -8.44
C PRO A 76 15.56 36.13 -8.76
N ARG A 77 15.35 36.42 -10.04
CA ARG A 77 14.33 37.40 -10.50
C ARG A 77 12.91 37.03 -10.10
N LEU A 78 12.63 35.73 -9.93
CA LEU A 78 11.33 35.21 -9.51
C LEU A 78 11.34 34.77 -8.03
N GLY A 79 12.44 34.99 -7.30
CA GLY A 79 12.61 34.53 -5.92
C GLY A 79 12.60 33.01 -5.76
N VAL A 80 12.80 32.26 -6.84
CA VAL A 80 12.90 30.80 -6.79
C VAL A 80 14.31 30.46 -6.36
N ALA A 81 14.47 29.91 -5.16
CA ALA A 81 15.76 29.44 -4.69
C ALA A 81 16.24 28.26 -5.55
N GLY A 82 17.56 28.11 -5.66
CA GLY A 82 18.12 26.86 -6.16
C GLY A 82 17.73 25.72 -5.22
N TYR A 83 17.45 24.56 -5.79
CA TYR A 83 17.08 23.38 -5.01
C TYR A 83 17.73 22.14 -5.63
N GLU A 84 18.10 21.21 -4.78
CA GLU A 84 18.65 19.94 -5.17
C GLU A 84 17.63 18.86 -4.82
N TRP A 85 17.29 18.03 -5.80
CA TRP A 85 16.30 16.97 -5.62
C TRP A 85 16.88 15.58 -5.93
N TRP A 86 18.18 15.47 -6.20
CA TRP A 86 18.86 14.19 -6.29
C TRP A 86 18.74 13.44 -4.97
N SER A 87 18.18 12.25 -5.06
CA SER A 87 18.25 11.21 -4.03
C SER A 87 18.43 9.89 -4.76
N GLU A 88 19.16 8.98 -4.14
CA GLU A 88 19.41 7.67 -4.73
C GLU A 88 18.18 6.76 -4.54
N ALA A 89 17.39 6.58 -5.60
CA ALA A 89 16.14 5.80 -5.57
C ALA A 89 16.29 4.38 -4.99
N LEU A 90 17.49 3.79 -5.09
CA LEU A 90 17.82 2.43 -4.66
C LEU A 90 17.94 2.30 -3.12
N HIS A 91 18.19 3.41 -2.44
CA HIS A 91 18.29 3.52 -0.98
C HIS A 91 17.07 4.24 -0.38
N GLY A 92 16.14 4.74 -1.20
CA GLY A 92 15.05 5.62 -0.75
C GLY A 92 15.52 7.05 -0.56
N VAL A 93 15.33 7.61 0.64
CA VAL A 93 15.88 8.92 1.02
C VAL A 93 17.27 8.68 1.58
N SER A 94 18.32 9.15 0.91
CA SER A 94 19.73 8.87 1.26
C SER A 94 20.53 10.16 1.38
N ASP A 95 21.48 10.22 2.32
CA ASP A 95 22.45 11.30 2.51
C ASP A 95 23.73 11.11 1.69
N THR A 96 23.81 10.06 0.87
CA THR A 96 24.98 9.76 0.03
C THR A 96 25.16 10.75 -1.12
N GLY A 97 24.19 11.66 -1.34
CA GLY A 97 24.35 12.73 -2.33
C GLY A 97 23.81 14.08 -1.91
N PRO A 98 23.86 15.06 -2.83
CA PRO A 98 23.84 16.48 -2.45
C PRO A 98 22.46 16.98 -1.99
N GLY A 99 21.37 16.25 -2.27
CA GLY A 99 20.00 16.72 -2.07
C GLY A 99 19.42 16.54 -0.68
N VAL A 100 19.99 15.65 0.13
CA VAL A 100 19.46 15.35 1.47
C VAL A 100 20.61 15.34 2.48
N ARG A 101 20.38 15.99 3.62
CA ARG A 101 21.26 15.92 4.78
C ARG A 101 20.42 15.57 5.99
N PHE A 102 20.78 14.50 6.68
CA PHE A 102 20.14 14.12 7.95
C PHE A 102 20.81 14.85 9.12
N GLY A 103 20.02 15.15 10.15
CA GLY A 103 20.45 15.88 11.34
C GLY A 103 19.28 16.49 12.11
N GLY A 104 19.52 16.95 13.33
CA GLY A 104 18.51 17.58 14.18
C GLY A 104 17.27 16.69 14.38
N ALA A 105 16.09 17.20 13.98
CA ALA A 105 14.80 16.52 14.13
C ALA A 105 14.62 15.27 13.24
N PHE A 106 15.49 15.07 12.24
CA PHE A 106 15.44 13.93 11.32
C PHE A 106 16.84 13.31 11.18
N PRO A 107 17.26 12.47 12.13
CA PRO A 107 18.64 11.97 12.23
C PRO A 107 19.02 10.94 11.15
N GLY A 108 18.04 10.46 10.37
CA GLY A 108 18.27 9.51 9.30
C GLY A 108 16.99 9.19 8.55
N ALA A 109 17.10 8.32 7.54
CA ALA A 109 15.98 7.69 6.87
C ALA A 109 16.12 6.17 6.90
N THR A 110 14.99 5.47 6.95
CA THR A 110 14.96 4.00 6.86
C THR A 110 15.01 3.59 5.39
N ALA A 111 16.13 2.99 4.98
CA ALA A 111 16.29 2.37 3.66
C ALA A 111 15.98 0.86 3.74
N PHE A 112 15.23 0.33 2.77
CA PHE A 112 15.10 -1.12 2.60
C PHE A 112 16.20 -1.60 1.62
N PRO A 113 17.10 -2.52 2.02
CA PRO A 113 18.34 -2.84 1.28
C PRO A 113 18.13 -3.71 0.04
N GLN A 114 16.96 -3.64 -0.61
CA GLN A 114 16.57 -4.55 -1.68
C GLN A 114 17.58 -4.52 -2.83
N VAL A 115 18.01 -3.34 -3.29
CA VAL A 115 18.89 -3.23 -4.46
C VAL A 115 20.33 -3.64 -4.12
N ILE A 116 20.86 -3.16 -3.01
CA ILE A 116 22.24 -3.46 -2.58
C ILE A 116 22.40 -4.97 -2.32
N GLY A 117 21.46 -5.57 -1.59
CA GLY A 117 21.47 -7.00 -1.33
C GLY A 117 21.34 -7.84 -2.61
N THR A 118 20.56 -7.34 -3.59
CA THR A 118 20.44 -8.00 -4.90
C THR A 118 21.74 -7.87 -5.72
N ALA A 119 22.37 -6.70 -5.74
CA ALA A 119 23.63 -6.48 -6.44
C ALA A 119 24.78 -7.33 -5.86
N ALA A 120 24.87 -7.36 -4.53
CA ALA A 120 25.89 -8.12 -3.80
C ALA A 120 25.73 -9.65 -3.94
N SER A 121 24.62 -10.14 -4.49
CA SER A 121 24.44 -11.57 -4.78
C SER A 121 25.29 -12.08 -5.96
N PHE A 122 25.75 -11.18 -6.84
CA PHE A 122 26.39 -11.52 -8.13
C PHE A 122 25.66 -12.58 -8.97
N ASN A 123 24.36 -12.75 -8.73
CA ASN A 123 23.57 -13.79 -9.36
C ASN A 123 22.77 -13.20 -10.54
N ALA A 124 23.31 -13.36 -11.75
CA ALA A 124 22.68 -12.85 -12.97
C ALA A 124 21.25 -13.40 -13.16
N SER A 125 21.02 -14.68 -12.82
CA SER A 125 19.69 -15.28 -12.86
C SER A 125 18.73 -14.66 -11.82
N LEU A 126 19.22 -14.24 -10.66
CA LEU A 126 18.44 -13.51 -9.66
C LEU A 126 18.02 -12.12 -10.18
N TRP A 127 18.92 -11.42 -10.89
CA TRP A 127 18.62 -10.14 -11.54
C TRP A 127 17.59 -10.28 -12.65
N GLU A 128 17.72 -11.30 -13.50
CA GLU A 128 16.70 -11.62 -14.50
C GLU A 128 15.37 -12.04 -13.86
N LEU A 129 15.40 -12.80 -12.75
CA LEU A 129 14.21 -13.14 -11.97
C LEU A 129 13.50 -11.89 -11.44
N ILE A 130 14.26 -10.89 -10.95
CA ILE A 130 13.76 -9.60 -10.47
C ILE A 130 13.21 -8.76 -11.62
N GLY A 131 13.87 -8.70 -12.77
CA GLY A 131 13.34 -8.06 -13.98
C GLY A 131 12.07 -8.77 -14.51
N ARG A 132 11.99 -10.10 -14.34
CA ARG A 132 10.77 -10.89 -14.57
C ARG A 132 9.72 -10.68 -13.49
N VAL A 133 9.99 -9.96 -12.39
CA VAL A 133 8.96 -9.47 -11.45
C VAL A 133 8.16 -8.36 -12.13
N ARG A 134 7.30 -8.80 -13.03
CA ARG A 134 6.08 -8.09 -13.41
C ARG A 134 5.16 -8.12 -12.20
N GLY A 135 5.28 -7.08 -11.38
CA GLY A 135 4.55 -6.94 -10.13
C GLY A 135 3.10 -6.54 -10.37
N LYS A 136 2.23 -7.04 -9.49
CA LYS A 136 0.92 -6.46 -9.26
C LYS A 136 1.01 -5.58 -8.02
N LEU A 137 0.27 -4.47 -7.98
CA LEU A 137 0.30 -3.52 -6.88
C LEU A 137 -0.03 -4.22 -5.56
N PRO A 138 0.87 -4.20 -4.56
CA PRO A 138 0.60 -4.79 -3.24
C PRO A 138 -0.21 -3.84 -2.34
N VAL A 139 -0.58 -2.66 -2.84
CA VAL A 139 -1.36 -1.63 -2.14
C VAL A 139 -2.39 -1.01 -3.08
N THR A 140 -3.44 -0.42 -2.53
CA THR A 140 -4.41 0.39 -3.30
C THR A 140 -3.88 1.81 -3.44
N TRP A 141 -3.91 2.37 -4.66
CA TRP A 141 -3.70 3.80 -4.88
C TRP A 141 -5.02 4.55 -4.81
N TYR A 142 -5.11 5.40 -3.80
CA TYR A 142 -6.29 6.20 -3.52
C TYR A 142 -6.26 7.56 -4.23
N PRO A 143 -7.41 8.15 -4.54
CA PRO A 143 -7.50 9.53 -4.96
C PRO A 143 -7.06 10.48 -3.84
N GLN A 144 -6.62 11.68 -4.20
CA GLN A 144 -6.04 12.66 -3.26
C GLN A 144 -7.00 13.03 -2.11
N ASP A 145 -8.30 13.07 -2.36
CA ASP A 145 -9.33 13.42 -1.39
C ASP A 145 -9.54 12.35 -0.30
N TYR A 146 -8.98 11.14 -0.47
CA TYR A 146 -9.03 10.08 0.54
C TYR A 146 -8.45 10.53 1.89
N LEU A 147 -7.35 11.29 1.89
CA LEU A 147 -6.71 11.76 3.11
C LEU A 147 -7.57 12.76 3.90
N GLN A 148 -8.51 13.43 3.24
CA GLN A 148 -9.47 14.33 3.90
C GLN A 148 -10.59 13.55 4.61
N LYS A 149 -10.87 12.33 4.15
CA LYS A 149 -11.95 11.49 4.64
C LYS A 149 -11.47 10.40 5.61
N ALA A 150 -10.19 10.06 5.58
CA ALA A 150 -9.58 9.04 6.41
C ALA A 150 -8.34 9.57 7.15
N PRO A 151 -8.50 10.14 8.36
CA PRO A 151 -7.36 10.57 9.18
C PRO A 151 -6.41 9.41 9.45
N MET A 152 -5.10 9.58 9.29
CA MET A 152 -4.13 8.48 9.46
C MET A 152 -4.07 7.93 10.90
N THR A 153 -4.53 8.67 11.89
CA THR A 153 -4.67 8.24 13.29
C THR A 153 -5.89 7.35 13.54
N ASN A 154 -6.88 7.32 12.63
CA ASN A 154 -8.04 6.46 12.74
C ASN A 154 -7.71 5.05 12.26
N MET A 155 -7.60 4.09 13.18
CA MET A 155 -7.24 2.70 12.89
C MET A 155 -8.42 1.83 12.44
N ALA A 156 -9.65 2.37 12.37
CA ALA A 156 -10.81 1.62 11.93
C ALA A 156 -10.63 1.15 10.47
N MET A 157 -10.76 -0.15 10.21
CA MET A 157 -10.61 -0.66 8.83
C MET A 157 -11.90 -0.52 8.03
N ARG A 158 -13.05 -0.71 8.68
CA ARG A 158 -14.38 -0.74 8.06
C ARG A 158 -14.89 0.65 7.71
N ALA A 159 -15.57 0.77 6.57
CA ALA A 159 -16.26 2.01 6.21
C ALA A 159 -17.35 2.34 7.22
N ASN A 160 -17.58 3.63 7.44
CA ASN A 160 -18.69 4.17 8.21
C ASN A 160 -19.33 5.31 7.43
N PRO A 161 -20.35 5.01 6.60
CA PRO A 161 -21.03 6.01 5.78
C PRO A 161 -21.63 7.16 6.60
N ALA A 162 -22.15 6.87 7.81
CA ALA A 162 -22.74 7.88 8.68
C ALA A 162 -21.72 8.94 9.16
N LYS A 163 -20.42 8.59 9.18
CA LYS A 163 -19.33 9.52 9.52
C LYS A 163 -18.53 9.98 8.29
N GLY A 164 -18.98 9.66 7.08
CA GLY A 164 -18.24 9.95 5.84
C GLY A 164 -16.91 9.21 5.73
N TYR A 165 -16.67 8.18 6.54
CA TYR A 165 -15.43 7.41 6.56
C TYR A 165 -15.48 6.28 5.53
N PRO A 166 -14.58 6.24 4.53
CA PRO A 166 -14.76 5.36 3.38
C PRO A 166 -14.17 3.95 3.57
N GLY A 167 -13.55 3.67 4.72
CA GLY A 167 -12.85 2.40 4.99
C GLY A 167 -11.42 2.39 4.44
N ARG A 168 -10.66 1.34 4.77
CA ARG A 168 -9.24 1.18 4.41
C ARG A 168 -9.00 -0.10 3.64
N THR A 169 -7.92 -0.09 2.85
CA THR A 169 -7.44 -1.22 2.01
C THR A 169 -8.47 -1.64 0.97
N TYR A 170 -8.07 -2.51 0.03
CA TYR A 170 -9.02 -3.07 -0.95
C TYR A 170 -10.14 -3.92 -0.31
N ARG A 171 -9.99 -4.33 0.96
CA ARG A 171 -10.93 -5.21 1.67
C ARG A 171 -12.19 -4.48 2.13
N PHE A 172 -12.06 -3.23 2.54
CA PHE A 172 -13.13 -2.47 3.20
C PHE A 172 -13.36 -1.07 2.62
N TYR A 173 -12.47 -0.59 1.74
CA TYR A 173 -12.66 0.68 1.08
C TYR A 173 -13.81 0.61 0.07
N THR A 174 -14.76 1.53 0.17
CA THR A 174 -15.96 1.58 -0.69
C THR A 174 -15.92 2.71 -1.72
N GLY A 175 -14.81 3.47 -1.78
CA GLY A 175 -14.65 4.59 -2.71
C GLY A 175 -13.92 4.22 -4.02
N PRO A 176 -13.73 5.21 -4.91
CA PRO A 176 -13.02 5.01 -6.17
C PRO A 176 -11.51 4.85 -5.97
N THR A 177 -10.86 4.05 -6.82
CA THR A 177 -9.40 3.84 -6.79
C THR A 177 -8.75 4.38 -8.06
N ILE A 178 -7.56 4.98 -7.94
CA ILE A 178 -6.74 5.34 -9.12
C ILE A 178 -6.19 4.06 -9.76
N HIS A 179 -5.55 3.22 -8.94
CA HIS A 179 -5.22 1.84 -9.28
C HIS A 179 -5.57 0.92 -8.11
N PRO A 180 -6.34 -0.15 -8.34
CA PRO A 180 -6.71 -1.07 -7.26
C PRO A 180 -5.52 -1.94 -6.85
N PHE A 181 -5.58 -2.49 -5.64
CA PHE A 181 -4.72 -3.61 -5.23
C PHE A 181 -4.80 -4.74 -6.26
N GLY A 182 -3.67 -5.35 -6.58
CA GLY A 182 -3.58 -6.41 -7.60
C GLY A 182 -3.54 -5.90 -9.04
N HIS A 183 -3.58 -4.57 -9.27
CA HIS A 183 -3.41 -4.00 -10.61
C HIS A 183 -1.96 -4.19 -11.10
N GLY A 184 -1.79 -4.59 -12.36
CA GLY A 184 -0.47 -4.71 -12.97
C GLY A 184 -0.61 -4.90 -14.47
N LEU A 185 0.32 -4.33 -15.22
CA LEU A 185 0.38 -4.44 -16.68
C LEU A 185 1.35 -5.55 -17.10
N SER A 186 1.19 -5.99 -18.34
CA SER A 186 2.01 -7.02 -18.94
C SER A 186 2.25 -6.68 -20.41
N TYR A 187 3.44 -7.01 -20.93
CA TYR A 187 3.76 -6.88 -22.36
C TYR A 187 3.11 -7.96 -23.23
N THR A 188 2.41 -8.91 -22.62
CA THR A 188 1.55 -9.87 -23.30
C THR A 188 0.21 -9.96 -22.59
N LYS A 189 -0.80 -10.56 -23.22
CA LYS A 189 -2.15 -10.73 -22.68
C LYS A 189 -2.32 -12.16 -22.20
N PHE A 190 -2.99 -12.32 -21.05
CA PHE A 190 -3.30 -13.64 -20.49
C PHE A 190 -4.80 -13.79 -20.32
N THR A 191 -5.31 -14.99 -20.58
CA THR A 191 -6.68 -15.40 -20.29
C THR A 191 -6.66 -16.58 -19.33
N HIS A 192 -7.69 -16.68 -18.49
CA HIS A 192 -7.82 -17.73 -17.48
C HIS A 192 -8.97 -18.65 -17.84
N THR A 193 -8.80 -19.95 -17.58
CA THR A 193 -9.90 -20.92 -17.53
C THR A 193 -9.78 -21.78 -16.27
N LEU A 194 -10.90 -22.15 -15.68
CA LEU A 194 -10.92 -22.99 -14.49
C LEU A 194 -10.79 -24.46 -14.91
N ALA A 195 -9.67 -25.09 -14.56
CA ALA A 195 -9.43 -26.50 -14.87
C ALA A 195 -10.03 -27.43 -13.81
N HIS A 196 -10.02 -26.99 -12.55
CA HIS A 196 -10.61 -27.71 -11.43
C HIS A 196 -10.89 -26.75 -10.28
N ALA A 197 -12.09 -26.83 -9.70
CA ALA A 197 -12.37 -26.38 -8.35
C ALA A 197 -13.63 -27.11 -7.86
N PRO A 198 -13.70 -27.54 -6.61
CA PRO A 198 -14.92 -28.16 -6.08
C PRO A 198 -16.05 -27.13 -5.99
N ALA A 199 -17.28 -27.57 -6.28
CA ALA A 199 -18.48 -26.76 -6.10
C ALA A 199 -19.01 -26.81 -4.66
N GLN A 200 -18.66 -27.85 -3.90
CA GLN A 200 -19.12 -28.06 -2.54
C GLN A 200 -17.99 -28.62 -1.67
N LEU A 201 -17.98 -28.24 -0.40
CA LEU A 201 -17.04 -28.74 0.60
C LEU A 201 -17.70 -28.72 1.98
N SER A 202 -17.48 -29.75 2.79
CA SER A 202 -18.03 -29.82 4.14
C SER A 202 -16.96 -29.52 5.18
N VAL A 203 -17.28 -28.62 6.12
CA VAL A 203 -16.46 -28.33 7.30
C VAL A 203 -16.83 -29.33 8.38
N ARG A 204 -15.85 -30.14 8.80
CA ARG A 204 -16.02 -31.08 9.92
C ARG A 204 -15.78 -30.40 11.25
N LEU A 205 -16.53 -30.80 12.26
CA LEU A 205 -16.41 -30.24 13.62
C LEU A 205 -15.53 -31.11 14.53
N SER A 206 -14.81 -30.47 15.45
CA SER A 206 -14.03 -31.11 16.51
C SER A 206 -14.95 -31.48 17.67
N GLY A 207 -15.16 -32.78 17.88
CA GLY A 207 -16.05 -33.30 18.91
C GLY A 207 -15.39 -33.40 20.29
N HIS A 208 -15.60 -32.39 21.14
CA HIS A 208 -15.55 -32.52 22.61
C HIS A 208 -16.67 -31.77 23.34
N HIS A 209 -17.52 -31.01 22.62
CA HIS A 209 -18.74 -30.44 23.17
C HIS A 209 -19.97 -31.12 22.56
N ALA A 210 -20.24 -32.35 23.01
CA ALA A 210 -21.44 -33.11 22.66
C ALA A 210 -22.74 -32.54 23.28
N THR A 211 -22.74 -31.33 23.88
CA THR A 211 -23.85 -30.87 24.72
C THR A 211 -24.32 -29.42 24.52
N THR A 212 -23.97 -28.72 23.43
CA THR A 212 -24.56 -27.38 23.15
C THR A 212 -24.93 -27.09 21.70
N ALA A 213 -25.01 -28.09 20.82
CA ALA A 213 -25.56 -27.95 19.47
C ALA A 213 -27.01 -28.47 19.33
N SER A 214 -27.75 -28.59 20.45
CA SER A 214 -29.19 -28.87 20.44
C SER A 214 -30.00 -27.62 20.06
N SER A 215 -29.86 -27.15 18.81
CA SER A 215 -30.91 -26.36 18.11
C SER A 215 -30.52 -26.03 16.67
N LEU A 216 -30.09 -27.02 15.90
CA LEU A 216 -30.15 -26.93 14.44
C LEU A 216 -31.19 -27.92 13.93
N ASN A 217 -32.42 -27.77 14.42
CA ASN A 217 -33.58 -28.40 13.81
C ASN A 217 -33.86 -27.69 12.48
N ALA A 218 -33.80 -28.48 11.41
CA ALA A 218 -34.47 -28.20 10.16
C ALA A 218 -35.98 -28.15 10.41
N SER A 219 -36.55 -26.94 10.50
CA SER A 219 -37.85 -26.58 9.91
C SER A 219 -38.25 -25.16 10.29
N THR A 220 -38.74 -24.44 9.28
CA THR A 220 -39.72 -23.35 9.35
C THR A 220 -39.49 -22.24 10.37
N HIS A 221 -38.75 -21.19 9.99
CA HIS A 221 -39.18 -19.81 10.17
C HIS A 221 -38.25 -18.86 9.40
N LEU A 222 -38.85 -17.98 8.60
CA LEU A 222 -38.22 -16.88 7.89
C LEU A 222 -37.33 -16.07 8.85
N GLY A 223 -36.03 -15.96 8.54
CA GLY A 223 -35.08 -15.09 9.23
C GLY A 223 -34.27 -15.76 10.36
N ARG A 224 -33.27 -16.58 10.01
CA ARG A 224 -32.20 -16.98 10.95
C ARG A 224 -30.84 -16.91 10.27
N VAL A 225 -29.89 -16.35 11.02
CA VAL A 225 -28.49 -16.04 10.70
C VAL A 225 -27.83 -17.19 9.92
N ALA A 226 -27.08 -16.87 8.86
CA ALA A 226 -26.23 -17.83 8.18
C ALA A 226 -25.36 -18.53 9.23
N ALA A 227 -25.55 -19.84 9.41
CA ALA A 227 -24.82 -20.59 10.41
C ALA A 227 -23.32 -20.37 10.20
N ASP A 228 -22.60 -19.96 11.23
CA ASP A 228 -21.19 -19.62 11.18
C ASP A 228 -20.44 -20.55 12.12
N VAL A 229 -19.45 -21.27 11.59
CA VAL A 229 -18.66 -22.22 12.39
C VAL A 229 -17.48 -21.48 13.00
N ARG A 230 -17.33 -21.48 14.33
CA ARG A 230 -16.10 -20.99 14.96
C ARG A 230 -14.91 -21.81 14.47
N VAL A 231 -13.84 -21.15 14.02
CA VAL A 231 -12.64 -21.84 13.51
C VAL A 231 -12.06 -22.80 14.55
N SER A 232 -12.12 -22.45 15.84
CA SER A 232 -11.68 -23.31 16.95
C SER A 232 -12.46 -24.62 17.09
N HIS A 233 -13.68 -24.68 16.55
CA HIS A 233 -14.51 -25.89 16.55
C HIS A 233 -14.42 -26.65 15.23
N ALA A 234 -13.72 -26.12 14.22
CA ALA A 234 -13.54 -26.79 12.94
C ALA A 234 -12.27 -27.64 12.94
N ARG A 235 -12.32 -28.79 12.27
CA ARG A 235 -11.12 -29.57 11.93
C ARG A 235 -10.46 -28.96 10.71
N CYS A 236 -9.49 -28.08 10.94
CA CYS A 236 -8.83 -27.31 9.88
C CYS A 236 -7.69 -28.04 9.18
N GLU A 237 -7.14 -29.09 9.79
CA GLU A 237 -6.01 -29.82 9.23
C GLU A 237 -6.37 -30.45 7.88
N GLY A 238 -5.64 -30.06 6.84
CA GLY A 238 -5.89 -30.51 5.46
C GLY A 238 -7.17 -29.97 4.81
N LEU A 239 -7.94 -29.11 5.49
CA LEU A 239 -9.18 -28.55 4.95
C LEU A 239 -8.87 -27.43 3.94
N SER A 240 -8.70 -27.83 2.69
CA SER A 240 -8.31 -26.94 1.59
C SER A 240 -9.22 -27.09 0.37
N ILE A 241 -9.49 -25.97 -0.31
CA ILE A 241 -10.08 -25.98 -1.64
C ILE A 241 -8.94 -26.01 -2.65
N LEU A 242 -8.86 -27.08 -3.43
CA LEU A 242 -7.89 -27.19 -4.51
C LEU A 242 -8.42 -26.47 -5.76
N VAL A 243 -7.75 -25.41 -6.19
CA VAL A 243 -8.10 -24.60 -7.36
C VAL A 243 -7.00 -24.73 -8.40
N HIS A 244 -7.34 -25.27 -9.56
CA HIS A 244 -6.47 -25.34 -10.72
C HIS A 244 -6.93 -24.34 -11.78
N VAL A 245 -6.03 -23.45 -12.18
CA VAL A 245 -6.28 -22.41 -13.18
C VAL A 245 -5.34 -22.64 -14.35
N ASP A 246 -5.92 -22.76 -15.54
CA ASP A 246 -5.15 -22.73 -16.78
C ASP A 246 -4.95 -21.27 -17.18
N VAL A 247 -3.68 -20.90 -17.35
CA VAL A 247 -3.24 -19.57 -17.78
C VAL A 247 -2.75 -19.69 -19.21
N LYS A 248 -3.52 -19.15 -20.14
CA LYS A 248 -3.13 -19.09 -21.56
C LYS A 248 -2.53 -17.73 -21.88
N ASN A 249 -1.37 -17.71 -22.50
CA ASN A 249 -0.77 -16.51 -23.06
C ASN A 249 -1.31 -16.32 -24.50
N VAL A 250 -2.10 -15.28 -24.71
CA VAL A 250 -2.76 -14.98 -25.99
C VAL A 250 -2.06 -13.86 -26.76
N GLY A 251 -0.91 -13.38 -26.29
CA GLY A 251 -0.10 -12.41 -27.04
C GLY A 251 1.08 -13.06 -27.76
N ASP A 252 1.90 -12.20 -28.36
CA ASP A 252 3.03 -12.51 -29.24
C ASP A 252 4.37 -12.63 -28.52
N ARG A 253 4.37 -12.51 -27.20
CA ARG A 253 5.59 -12.52 -26.36
C ARG A 253 5.41 -13.41 -25.14
N ASP A 254 6.49 -14.08 -24.76
CA ASP A 254 6.59 -14.77 -23.48
C ASP A 254 6.34 -13.81 -22.33
N GLY A 255 5.77 -14.32 -21.23
CA GLY A 255 5.50 -13.47 -20.09
C GLY A 255 5.31 -14.23 -18.79
N ALA A 256 5.69 -13.56 -17.70
CA ALA A 256 5.28 -13.96 -16.36
C ALA A 256 3.92 -13.33 -16.03
N HIS A 257 3.07 -14.10 -15.36
CA HIS A 257 1.75 -13.70 -14.89
C HIS A 257 1.56 -14.10 -13.42
N THR A 258 0.99 -13.20 -12.63
CA THR A 258 0.60 -13.47 -11.25
C THR A 258 -0.91 -13.71 -11.18
N VAL A 259 -1.29 -14.96 -10.88
CA VAL A 259 -2.68 -15.35 -10.62
C VAL A 259 -3.02 -14.95 -9.18
N LEU A 260 -4.10 -14.19 -9.01
CA LEU A 260 -4.61 -13.78 -7.70
C LEU A 260 -5.98 -14.41 -7.53
N VAL A 261 -6.20 -15.12 -6.43
CA VAL A 261 -7.50 -15.70 -6.07
C VAL A 261 -8.07 -14.90 -4.91
N TYR A 262 -9.20 -14.24 -5.17
CA TYR A 262 -9.96 -13.55 -4.13
C TYR A 262 -11.15 -14.40 -3.71
N ALA A 263 -11.47 -14.41 -2.42
CA ALA A 263 -12.70 -14.99 -1.90
C ALA A 263 -13.63 -13.90 -1.36
N SER A 264 -14.91 -14.04 -1.66
CA SER A 264 -16.01 -13.23 -1.15
C SER A 264 -16.94 -14.13 -0.35
N PRO A 265 -17.22 -13.82 0.93
CA PRO A 265 -18.11 -14.62 1.75
C PRO A 265 -19.58 -14.44 1.33
N PRO A 266 -20.51 -15.30 1.82
CA PRO A 266 -21.94 -15.12 1.60
C PRO A 266 -22.41 -13.72 2.00
N ALA A 267 -23.34 -13.12 1.25
CA ALA A 267 -23.85 -11.77 1.51
C ALA A 267 -24.38 -11.60 2.95
N ALA A 268 -25.01 -12.64 3.50
CA ALA A 268 -25.47 -12.67 4.88
C ALA A 268 -24.33 -12.50 5.90
N ALA A 269 -23.15 -13.07 5.63
CA ALA A 269 -21.98 -12.92 6.49
C ALA A 269 -21.34 -11.53 6.36
N VAL A 270 -21.37 -10.93 5.17
CA VAL A 270 -20.99 -9.52 4.97
C VAL A 270 -21.86 -8.61 5.83
N ALA A 271 -23.17 -8.82 5.81
CA ALA A 271 -24.12 -8.06 6.62
C ALA A 271 -23.96 -8.30 8.13
N ALA A 272 -23.87 -9.56 8.57
CA ALA A 272 -23.85 -9.92 9.98
C ALA A 272 -22.54 -9.57 10.69
N HIS A 273 -21.39 -9.73 10.02
CA HIS A 273 -20.07 -9.56 10.64
C HIS A 273 -19.31 -8.33 10.12
N SER A 274 -19.93 -7.53 9.25
CA SER A 274 -19.24 -6.47 8.51
C SER A 274 -17.95 -7.01 7.88
N ALA A 275 -18.06 -8.20 7.27
CA ALA A 275 -16.96 -8.89 6.64
C ALA A 275 -16.44 -8.11 5.43
N PRO A 276 -15.16 -8.29 5.03
CA PRO A 276 -14.67 -7.67 3.81
C PRO A 276 -15.46 -8.18 2.59
N ALA A 277 -15.71 -7.30 1.62
CA ALA A 277 -16.43 -7.66 0.41
C ALA A 277 -15.70 -8.76 -0.39
N ARG A 278 -14.36 -8.71 -0.37
CA ARG A 278 -13.47 -9.76 -0.86
C ARG A 278 -12.12 -9.70 -0.15
N GLN A 279 -11.39 -10.82 -0.14
CA GLN A 279 -10.01 -10.88 0.36
C GLN A 279 -9.16 -11.82 -0.49
N LEU A 280 -7.88 -11.51 -0.63
CA LEU A 280 -6.91 -12.38 -1.31
C LEU A 280 -6.67 -13.62 -0.44
N VAL A 281 -6.87 -14.81 -1.01
CA VAL A 281 -6.74 -16.09 -0.30
C VAL A 281 -5.62 -16.97 -0.84
N ALA A 282 -5.22 -16.77 -2.09
CA ALA A 282 -4.06 -17.42 -2.68
C ALA A 282 -3.51 -16.56 -3.83
N PHE A 283 -2.22 -16.72 -4.12
CA PHE A 283 -1.63 -16.20 -5.34
C PHE A 283 -0.44 -17.05 -5.74
N GLU A 284 -0.20 -17.13 -7.05
CA GLU A 284 0.93 -17.84 -7.62
C GLU A 284 1.45 -17.13 -8.85
N LYS A 285 2.75 -17.27 -9.11
CA LYS A 285 3.40 -16.67 -10.27
C LYS A 285 3.81 -17.76 -11.25
N VAL A 286 3.43 -17.59 -12.51
CA VAL A 286 3.70 -18.55 -13.57
C VAL A 286 4.33 -17.85 -14.77
N HIS A 287 5.24 -18.54 -15.45
CA HIS A 287 5.75 -18.11 -16.75
C HIS A 287 5.08 -18.91 -17.85
N VAL A 288 4.62 -18.23 -18.90
CA VAL A 288 3.94 -18.86 -20.03
C VAL A 288 4.51 -18.30 -21.33
N THR A 289 4.97 -19.17 -22.20
CA THR A 289 5.47 -18.80 -23.53
C THR A 289 4.36 -18.24 -24.40
N ALA A 290 4.69 -17.45 -25.43
CA ALA A 290 3.73 -16.92 -26.40
C ALA A 290 2.88 -18.06 -27.00
N GLY A 291 1.56 -17.90 -27.01
CA GLY A 291 0.61 -18.93 -27.45
C GLY A 291 0.47 -20.15 -26.51
N GLY A 292 1.32 -20.27 -25.50
CA GLY A 292 1.36 -21.40 -24.57
C GLY A 292 0.26 -21.37 -23.51
N VAL A 293 0.14 -22.50 -22.80
CA VAL A 293 -0.75 -22.68 -21.64
C VAL A 293 0.05 -23.28 -20.50
N ALA A 294 -0.10 -22.75 -19.30
CA ALA A 294 0.43 -23.34 -18.08
C ALA A 294 -0.68 -23.52 -17.03
N ARG A 295 -0.67 -24.66 -16.34
CA ARG A 295 -1.60 -24.94 -15.25
C ARG A 295 -0.99 -24.55 -13.91
N VAL A 296 -1.69 -23.69 -13.18
CA VAL A 296 -1.33 -23.27 -11.83
C VAL A 296 -2.24 -23.99 -10.84
N LYS A 297 -1.65 -24.68 -9.86
CA LYS A 297 -2.38 -25.41 -8.82
C LYS A 297 -2.21 -24.70 -7.48
N MET A 298 -3.31 -24.31 -6.85
CA MET A 298 -3.32 -23.58 -5.58
C MET A 298 -4.23 -24.28 -4.58
N GLY A 299 -3.74 -24.49 -3.35
CA GLY A 299 -4.55 -24.92 -2.22
C GLY A 299 -4.97 -23.72 -1.38
N LEU A 300 -6.28 -23.53 -1.21
CA LEU A 300 -6.84 -22.46 -0.39
C LEU A 300 -7.23 -23.03 0.98
N ASP A 301 -6.54 -22.62 2.03
CA ASP A 301 -6.90 -22.97 3.40
C ASP A 301 -8.26 -22.35 3.76
N VAL A 302 -9.25 -23.19 4.07
CA VAL A 302 -10.62 -22.75 4.36
C VAL A 302 -10.69 -22.00 5.69
N CYS A 303 -10.02 -22.51 6.72
CA CYS A 303 -10.06 -21.92 8.06
C CYS A 303 -9.33 -20.58 8.14
N HIS A 304 -8.29 -20.39 7.32
CA HIS A 304 -7.54 -19.14 7.27
C HIS A 304 -8.12 -18.17 6.24
N GLY A 305 -8.38 -18.64 5.01
CA GLY A 305 -8.73 -17.82 3.86
C GLY A 305 -10.22 -17.51 3.72
N LEU A 306 -11.10 -18.40 4.19
CA LEU A 306 -12.57 -18.20 4.11
C LEU A 306 -13.21 -17.81 5.44
N SER A 307 -12.43 -17.70 6.52
CA SER A 307 -12.94 -17.18 7.79
C SER A 307 -12.96 -15.64 7.83
N VAL A 308 -13.88 -15.14 8.64
CA VAL A 308 -14.10 -13.73 8.94
C VAL A 308 -14.04 -13.54 10.45
N ALA A 309 -13.52 -12.40 10.90
CA ALA A 309 -13.57 -12.03 12.31
C ALA A 309 -14.90 -11.32 12.59
N ASP A 310 -15.65 -11.83 13.57
CA ASP A 310 -16.86 -11.16 14.06
C ASP A 310 -16.51 -9.91 14.90
N ARG A 311 -17.55 -9.27 15.46
CA ARG A 311 -17.42 -8.06 16.28
C ARG A 311 -16.65 -8.29 17.58
N ASP A 312 -16.62 -9.52 18.07
CA ASP A 312 -15.97 -9.92 19.32
C ASP A 312 -14.53 -10.43 19.06
N GLY A 313 -14.07 -10.36 17.80
CA GLY A 313 -12.75 -10.82 17.39
C GLY A 313 -12.65 -12.33 17.19
N VAL A 314 -13.76 -13.07 17.27
CA VAL A 314 -13.78 -14.51 17.06
C VAL A 314 -13.75 -14.80 15.56
N ARG A 315 -12.81 -15.65 15.12
CA ARG A 315 -12.76 -16.12 13.73
C ARG A 315 -13.83 -17.17 13.49
N ARG A 316 -14.60 -16.97 12.42
CA ARG A 316 -15.71 -17.83 12.03
C ARG A 316 -15.71 -18.10 10.54
N ILE A 317 -16.08 -19.30 10.15
CA ILE A 317 -16.24 -19.75 8.78
C ILE A 317 -17.73 -19.62 8.45
N PRO A 318 -18.13 -18.66 7.60
CA PRO A 318 -19.52 -18.58 7.14
C PRO A 318 -19.91 -19.84 6.37
N VAL A 319 -21.02 -20.47 6.74
CA VAL A 319 -21.62 -21.57 5.96
C VAL A 319 -22.45 -20.96 4.83
N GLY A 320 -22.49 -21.64 3.68
CA GLY A 320 -23.20 -21.20 2.49
C GLY A 320 -22.28 -20.94 1.30
N GLU A 321 -22.78 -20.19 0.33
CA GLU A 321 -22.08 -19.93 -0.93
C GLU A 321 -20.99 -18.85 -0.79
N HIS A 322 -19.75 -19.24 -1.03
CA HIS A 322 -18.61 -18.33 -1.21
C HIS A 322 -18.31 -18.20 -2.69
N SER A 323 -17.85 -17.02 -3.10
CA SER A 323 -17.42 -16.75 -4.47
C SER A 323 -15.90 -16.61 -4.54
N LEU A 324 -15.26 -17.31 -5.46
CA LEU A 324 -13.84 -17.22 -5.78
C LEU A 324 -13.65 -16.46 -7.10
N THR A 325 -12.95 -15.33 -7.08
CA THR A 325 -12.69 -14.49 -8.26
C THR A 325 -11.22 -14.57 -8.68
N ILE A 326 -10.98 -14.85 -9.96
CA ILE A 326 -9.65 -14.99 -10.58
C ILE A 326 -9.62 -14.20 -11.90
N GLY A 327 -9.12 -12.97 -11.86
CA GLY A 327 -9.26 -12.07 -13.02
C GLY A 327 -10.74 -11.84 -13.30
N GLU A 328 -11.18 -12.21 -14.51
CA GLU A 328 -12.59 -12.15 -14.93
C GLU A 328 -13.39 -13.42 -14.59
N LEU A 329 -12.73 -14.50 -14.16
CA LEU A 329 -13.42 -15.72 -13.76
C LEU A 329 -14.03 -15.58 -12.38
N THR A 330 -15.24 -16.13 -12.23
CA THR A 330 -15.90 -16.30 -10.94
C THR A 330 -16.37 -17.74 -10.79
N HIS A 331 -16.08 -18.36 -9.65
CA HIS A 331 -16.49 -19.72 -9.30
C HIS A 331 -17.15 -19.74 -7.93
N SER A 332 -18.28 -20.42 -7.78
CA SER A 332 -18.97 -20.57 -6.49
C SER A 332 -18.58 -21.87 -5.81
N VAL A 333 -18.33 -21.80 -4.50
CA VAL A 333 -18.11 -22.96 -3.64
C VAL A 333 -19.05 -22.87 -2.43
N THR A 334 -19.91 -23.87 -2.27
CA THR A 334 -20.80 -23.97 -1.11
C THR A 334 -20.10 -24.70 0.03
N LEU A 335 -19.93 -24.01 1.16
CA LEU A 335 -19.46 -24.63 2.39
C LEU A 335 -20.65 -25.16 3.18
N GLY A 336 -20.67 -26.46 3.45
CA GLY A 336 -21.60 -27.13 4.37
C GLY A 336 -20.93 -27.45 5.71
N VAL A 337 -21.70 -28.03 6.64
CA VAL A 337 -21.18 -28.55 7.91
C VAL A 337 -21.52 -30.04 8.00
N GLU A 338 -20.52 -30.84 8.31
CA GLU A 338 -20.68 -32.27 8.59
C GLU A 338 -20.39 -32.52 10.07
N GLN A 339 -21.41 -32.96 10.80
CA GLN A 339 -21.24 -33.44 12.16
C GLN A 339 -20.99 -34.94 12.10
N LEU A 340 -19.78 -35.37 12.44
CA LEU A 340 -19.49 -36.79 12.61
C LEU A 340 -20.25 -37.25 13.86
N GLY A 341 -21.23 -38.14 13.65
CA GLY A 341 -21.86 -38.88 14.74
C GLY A 341 -20.80 -39.65 15.52
N VAL A 342 -21.02 -39.78 16.83
CA VAL A 342 -20.33 -40.80 17.63
C VAL A 342 -20.89 -42.16 17.24
#